data_AF-A0A1T4KRL0-F1
#
_entry.id   AF-A0A1T4KRL0-F1
#
_cell.length_a   1.000
_cell.length_b   1.000
_cell.length_c   1.000
_cell.angle_alpha   90.00
_cell.angle_beta   90.00
_cell.angle_gamma   90.00
#
_symmetry.space_group_name_H-M   'P 1'
#
loop_
_entity.id
_entity.type
_entity.pdbx_description
1 polymer ?
#
loop_
_entity_poly.entity_id
_entity_poly.type
_entity_poly.pdbx_seq_one_letter_code
_entity_poly.pdbx_strand_id
1 'polypeptide(L)' 'MFYIENDRLKAGFEAHGAELRSLVDKTTGEEYMWCGDPAFWGRVSPVLFPVVGNYKNMLIANLNMGYQLMNRRAGE' A
#
# COMPACT_ATOMS: atom_id res chain seq x y z
N MET A 1 8.23 -7.80 -8.37
CA MET A 1 8.91 -7.56 -7.08
C MET A 1 10.39 -7.22 -7.22
N PHE A 2 10.81 -6.17 -6.51
CA PHE A 2 12.20 -5.77 -6.24
C PHE A 2 12.55 -6.08 -4.79
N TYR A 3 13.82 -6.33 -4.49
CA TYR A 3 14.26 -6.66 -3.13
C TYR A 3 15.43 -5.80 -2.68
N ILE A 4 15.43 -5.48 -1.39
CA ILE A 4 16.59 -4.99 -0.66
C ILE A 4 16.77 -5.86 0.59
N GLU A 5 18.01 -6.09 1.00
CA GLU A 5 18.30 -6.90 2.19
C GLU A 5 19.57 -6.44 2.89
N ASN A 6 19.65 -6.77 4.18
CA ASN A 6 20.84 -6.70 5.01
C ASN A 6 21.02 -8.04 5.74
N ASP A 7 21.98 -8.21 6.65
CA ASP A 7 22.22 -9.52 7.30
C ASP A 7 21.02 -10.09 8.05
N ARG A 8 20.08 -9.25 8.51
CA ARG A 8 18.93 -9.67 9.32
C ARG A 8 17.62 -9.75 8.55
N LEU A 9 17.35 -8.81 7.64
CA LEU A 9 16.05 -8.62 7.02
C LEU A 9 16.13 -8.65 5.50
N LYS A 10 15.08 -9.18 4.87
CA LYS A 10 14.84 -9.07 3.43
C LYS A 10 13.47 -8.45 3.20
N ALA A 11 13.44 -7.33 2.48
CA ALA A 11 12.21 -6.63 2.14
C ALA A 11 11.92 -6.73 0.64
N GLY A 12 10.67 -7.05 0.29
CA GLY A 12 10.18 -7.20 -1.07
C GLY A 12 9.11 -6.17 -1.42
N PHE A 13 9.29 -5.49 -2.55
CA PHE A 13 8.45 -4.39 -3.00
C PHE A 13 7.84 -4.69 -4.37
N GLU A 14 6.55 -4.42 -4.54
CA GLU A 14 5.94 -4.44 -5.86
C GLU A 14 6.21 -3.12 -6.59
N ALA A 15 6.51 -3.20 -7.90
CA ALA A 15 6.77 -2.02 -8.71
C ALA A 15 5.52 -1.14 -8.78
N HIS A 16 4.35 -1.78 -8.89
CA HIS A 16 3.08 -1.12 -8.85
C HIS A 16 2.83 -0.49 -7.48
N GLY A 17 2.71 0.84 -7.46
CA GLY A 17 2.43 1.60 -6.24
C GLY A 17 3.56 1.60 -5.20
N ALA A 18 4.76 1.11 -5.55
CA ALA A 18 5.90 0.96 -4.64
C ALA A 18 5.53 0.23 -3.33
N GLU A 19 4.66 -0.79 -3.42
CA GLU A 19 4.03 -1.43 -2.27
C GLU A 19 4.98 -2.42 -1.58
N LEU A 20 5.24 -2.24 -0.28
CA LEU A 20 5.91 -3.27 0.53
C LEU A 20 4.98 -4.48 0.67
N ARG A 21 5.44 -5.65 0.21
CA ARG A 21 4.65 -6.89 0.20
C ARG A 21 5.25 -8.02 1.03
N SER A 22 6.52 -7.94 1.39
CA SER A 22 7.22 -8.96 2.16
C SER A 22 8.31 -8.31 3.01
N LEU A 23 8.42 -8.74 4.27
CA LEU A 23 9.47 -8.38 5.20
C LEU A 23 9.79 -9.62 6.04
N VAL A 24 10.84 -10.32 5.63
CA VAL A 24 11.27 -11.58 6.25
C VAL A 24 12.42 -11.33 7.21
N ASP A 25 12.32 -11.83 8.44
CA ASP A 25 13.47 -11.99 9.33
C ASP A 25 14.26 -13.25 8.92
N LYS A 26 15.50 -13.05 8.45
CA LYS A 26 16.36 -14.13 7.94
C LYS A 26 16.89 -15.05 9.04
N THR A 27 16.79 -14.65 10.30
CA THR A 27 17.23 -15.45 11.44
C THR A 27 16.15 -16.45 11.87
N THR A 28 14.88 -16.06 11.78
CA THR A 28 13.74 -16.91 12.17
C THR A 28 12.99 -17.50 10.97
N GLY A 29 13.13 -16.90 9.79
CA GLY A 29 12.35 -17.21 8.59
C GLY A 29 10.93 -16.65 8.61
N GLU A 30 10.59 -15.82 9.61
CA GLU A 30 9.23 -15.29 9.79
C GLU A 30 8.91 -14.17 8.80
N GLU A 31 7.73 -14.24 8.17
CA GLU A 31 7.19 -13.19 7.32
C GLU A 31 6.28 -12.27 8.15
N TYR A 32 6.64 -11.00 8.23
CA TYR A 32 5.90 -10.02 9.02
C TYR A 32 4.74 -9.36 8.27
N MET A 33 4.77 -9.37 6.94
CA MET A 33 3.73 -8.72 6.16
C MET A 33 2.49 -9.60 6.05
N TRP A 34 1.33 -8.96 6.09
CA TRP A 34 0.05 -9.60 5.82
C TRP A 34 0.03 -10.23 4.41
N CYS A 35 -0.54 -11.43 4.28
CA CYS A 35 -0.54 -12.19 3.03
C CYS A 35 -1.46 -11.61 1.93
N GLY A 36 -2.31 -10.64 2.26
CA GLY A 36 -3.22 -10.03 1.29
C GLY A 36 -4.44 -10.89 0.96
N ASP A 37 -4.88 -11.79 1.86
CA ASP A 37 -6.05 -12.62 1.61
C ASP A 37 -7.30 -11.74 1.38
N PRO A 38 -7.88 -11.76 0.16
CA PRO A 38 -9.02 -10.92 -0.20
C PRO A 38 -10.30 -11.26 0.57
N ALA A 39 -10.39 -12.43 1.22
CA ALA A 39 -11.49 -12.75 2.11
C ALA A 39 -11.55 -11.83 3.34
N PHE A 40 -10.40 -11.24 3.72
CA PHE A 40 -10.30 -10.34 4.86
C PHE A 40 -9.88 -8.92 4.43
N TRP A 41 -8.74 -8.82 3.74
CA TRP A 41 -8.21 -7.56 3.22
C TRP A 41 -7.23 -7.83 2.07
N GLY A 42 -7.65 -7.52 0.84
CA GLY A 42 -6.87 -7.81 -0.38
C GLY A 42 -5.65 -6.91 -0.63
N ARG A 43 -5.26 -6.06 0.32
CA ARG A 43 -4.09 -5.17 0.21
C ARG A 43 -3.07 -5.52 1.28
N VAL A 44 -1.83 -5.08 1.10
CA VAL A 44 -0.75 -5.37 2.06
C VAL A 44 -0.24 -4.09 2.71
N SER A 45 0.35 -3.18 1.92
CA SER A 45 0.94 -1.93 2.43
C SER A 45 0.86 -0.80 1.40
N PRO A 46 -0.35 -0.38 1.01
CA PRO A 46 -0.53 0.60 -0.05
C PRO A 46 0.05 1.97 0.34
N VAL A 47 0.77 2.60 -0.59
CA VAL A 47 1.19 4.00 -0.45
C VAL A 47 -0.01 4.93 -0.65
N LEU A 48 -0.29 5.76 0.35
CA LEU A 48 -1.44 6.67 0.38
C LEU A 48 -1.02 8.08 -0.05
N PHE A 49 -1.26 8.40 -1.32
CA PHE A 49 -0.93 9.70 -1.90
C PHE A 49 -1.84 9.99 -3.10
N PRO A 50 -2.19 11.26 -3.41
CA PRO A 50 -1.94 12.48 -2.62
C PRO A 50 -2.95 12.72 -1.49
N VAL A 51 -3.96 11.85 -1.37
CA VAL A 51 -5.08 12.01 -0.45
C VAL A 51 -5.19 10.75 0.39
N VAL A 52 -5.46 10.93 1.68
CA VAL A 52 -5.57 9.85 2.65
C VAL A 52 -7.03 9.70 3.08
N GLY A 53 -7.54 8.47 3.06
CA GLY A 53 -8.90 8.16 3.51
C GLY A 53 -9.99 8.66 2.55
N ASN A 54 -11.23 8.66 3.02
CA ASN A 54 -12.38 9.11 2.24
C ASN A 54 -12.72 10.58 2.48
N TYR A 55 -13.23 11.26 1.47
CA TYR A 55 -13.55 12.67 1.52
C TYR A 55 -14.89 12.94 0.84
N LYS A 56 -15.59 13.98 1.32
CA LYS A 56 -16.99 14.23 0.96
C LYS A 56 -17.12 14.43 -0.55
N ASN A 57 -18.06 13.69 -1.16
CA ASN A 57 -18.39 13.75 -2.58
C ASN A 57 -17.23 13.48 -3.54
N MET A 58 -16.09 12.93 -3.07
CA MET A 58 -14.90 12.72 -3.90
C MET A 58 -14.38 14.01 -4.56
N LEU A 59 -14.70 15.18 -3.99
CA LEU A 59 -14.29 16.49 -4.49
C LEU A 59 -13.21 17.14 -3.63
N ILE A 60 -12.14 17.58 -4.27
CA ILE A 60 -11.18 18.53 -3.67
C ILE A 60 -11.38 19.87 -4.37
N ALA A 61 -11.68 20.91 -3.58
CA ALA A 61 -11.82 22.27 -4.09
C ALA A 61 -10.53 23.06 -3.87
N ASN A 62 -10.03 23.72 -4.92
CA ASN A 62 -8.96 24.70 -4.84
C ASN A 62 -9.40 25.97 -5.58
N LEU A 63 -9.36 27.13 -4.91
CA LEU A 63 -9.40 28.50 -5.49
C LEU A 63 -10.16 28.64 -6.84
N ASN A 64 -11.46 28.27 -6.86
CA ASN A 64 -12.41 28.30 -7.99
C ASN A 64 -12.47 27.10 -8.95
N MET A 65 -11.77 25.98 -8.70
CA MET A 65 -11.92 24.74 -9.47
C MET A 65 -12.12 23.52 -8.56
N GLY A 66 -13.10 22.68 -8.91
CA GLY A 66 -13.34 21.39 -8.27
C GLY A 66 -12.68 20.26 -9.07
N TYR A 67 -11.89 19.42 -8.40
CA TYR A 67 -11.31 18.20 -8.97
C TYR A 67 -11.95 16.98 -8.33
N GLN A 68 -12.44 16.07 -9.17
CA GLN A 68 -12.83 14.75 -8.71
C GLN A 68 -11.61 13.84 -8.78
N LEU A 69 -11.12 13.41 -7.62
CA LEU A 69 -10.12 12.35 -7.57
C LEU A 69 -10.83 11.01 -7.37
N MET A 70 -10.22 9.95 -7.89
CA MET A 70 -10.68 8.60 -7.61
C MET A 70 -9.99 8.11 -6.35
N ASN A 71 -10.76 7.54 -5.44
CA ASN A 71 -10.27 7.05 -4.17
C ASN A 71 -10.16 5.55 -4.25
N ARG A 72 -8.98 4.99 -3.97
CA ARG A 72 -8.74 3.56 -4.05
C ARG A 72 -9.38 2.88 -2.84
N ARG A 73 -10.64 2.45 -2.99
CA ARG A 73 -11.39 1.71 -1.95
C ARG A 73 -10.74 0.36 -1.69
N ALA A 74 -10.82 -0.15 -0.46
CA ALA A 74 -10.40 -1.51 -0.16
C ALA A 74 -11.31 -2.49 -0.94
N GLY A 75 -10.72 -3.32 -1.80
CA GLY A 75 -11.45 -4.31 -2.62
C GLY A 75 -11.36 -4.14 -4.14
N GLU A 76 -10.77 -3.04 -4.62
CA GLU A 76 -10.33 -2.86 -6.02
C GLU A 76 -8.80 -2.95 -6.13
#